data_AF-A0A7V7VJL5-F1
#
_entry.id   AF-A0A7V7VJL5-F1
#
_cell.length_a   1.000
_cell.length_b   1.000
_cell.length_c   1.000
_cell.angle_alpha   90.00
_cell.angle_beta   90.00
_cell.angle_gamma   90.00
#
_symmetry.space_group_name_H-M   'P 1'
#
loop_
_entity.id
_entity.type
_entity.pdbx_description
1 polymer ?
#
loop_
_entity_poly.entity_id
_entity_poly.type
_entity_poly.pdbx_seq_one_letter_code
_entity_poly.pdbx_strand_id
1 'polypeptide(L)'
;METQLIIPRSQDPSTIDEILEALRKVHFKPSHESKVWGDWIHLYGCRSVICIECTSGICRAATIEHGEGEEEGEPVASILQAFGSLGWYGIDDHGEYPLDSGAGN
;
A
#
# COMPACT_ATOMS: atom_id res chain seq x y z
N MET A 1 4.38 -14.05 -0.97
CA MET A 1 5.40 -13.21 -0.28
C MET A 1 4.70 -12.03 0.40
N GLU A 2 5.28 -11.36 1.41
CA GLU A 2 4.71 -10.13 1.98
C GLU A 2 5.66 -8.93 1.86
N THR A 3 5.11 -7.72 1.79
CA THR A 3 5.86 -6.46 1.83
C THR A 3 5.29 -5.54 2.89
N GLN A 4 6.14 -5.13 3.83
CA GLN A 4 5.77 -4.20 4.90
C GLN A 4 6.04 -2.77 4.46
N LEU A 5 5.08 -1.89 4.74
CA LEU A 5 5.13 -0.48 4.38
C LEU A 5 4.94 0.40 5.61
N ILE A 6 5.59 1.56 5.61
CA ILE A 6 5.48 2.57 6.65
C ILE A 6 5.51 4.00 6.11
N ILE A 7 4.85 4.91 6.82
CA ILE A 7 5.10 6.35 6.69
C ILE A 7 6.05 6.77 7.82
N PRO A 8 7.26 7.28 7.50
CA PRO A 8 8.21 7.78 8.50
C PRO A 8 7.55 8.76 9.46
N ARG A 9 7.90 8.72 10.76
CA ARG A 9 7.28 9.60 11.79
C ARG A 9 7.41 11.10 11.50
N SER A 10 8.35 11.48 10.65
CA SER A 10 8.58 12.86 10.20
C SER A 10 7.62 13.35 9.12
N GLN A 11 6.84 12.47 8.49
CA GLN A 11 5.88 12.81 7.44
C GLN A 11 4.44 12.76 7.95
N ASP A 12 3.54 13.45 7.25
CA ASP A 12 2.12 13.42 7.54
C ASP A 12 1.54 12.02 7.25
N PRO A 13 0.64 11.50 8.11
CA PRO A 13 0.02 10.21 7.86
C PRO A 13 -0.95 10.30 6.67
N SER A 14 -1.24 9.17 6.02
CA SER A 14 -2.28 9.09 5.00
C SER A 14 -3.62 8.68 5.62
N THR A 15 -4.71 9.05 4.96
CA THR A 15 -6.05 8.53 5.20
C THR A 15 -6.34 7.32 4.30
N ILE A 16 -7.35 6.51 4.64
CA ILE A 16 -7.79 5.43 3.75
C ILE A 16 -8.24 5.98 2.39
N ASP A 17 -8.93 7.12 2.36
CA ASP A 17 -9.42 7.70 1.11
C ASP A 17 -8.29 8.09 0.16
N GLU A 18 -7.19 8.66 0.67
CA GLU A 18 -5.99 8.98 -0.12
C GLU A 18 -5.34 7.71 -0.69
N ILE A 19 -5.28 6.63 0.11
CA ILE A 19 -4.74 5.35 -0.33
C ILE A 19 -5.61 4.74 -1.44
N LEU A 20 -6.94 4.75 -1.27
CA LEU A 20 -7.87 4.29 -2.29
C LEU A 20 -7.78 5.13 -3.57
N GLU A 21 -7.60 6.45 -3.47
CA GLU A 21 -7.41 7.33 -4.62
C GLU A 21 -6.10 7.03 -5.35
N ALA A 22 -4.99 6.85 -4.63
CA ALA A 22 -3.69 6.52 -5.21
C ALA A 22 -3.74 5.18 -5.97
N LEU A 23 -4.38 4.15 -5.40
CA LEU A 23 -4.57 2.86 -6.07
C LEU A 23 -5.41 2.99 -7.34
N ARG A 24 -6.43 3.86 -7.35
CA ARG A 24 -7.24 4.13 -8.57
C ARG A 24 -6.43 4.82 -9.66
N LYS A 25 -5.45 5.68 -9.30
CA LYS A 25 -4.58 6.38 -10.27
C LYS A 25 -3.68 5.42 -11.05
N VAL A 26 -3.33 4.28 -10.45
CA VAL A 26 -2.59 3.18 -11.10
C VAL A 26 -3.54 2.07 -11.62
N HIS A 27 -4.77 2.44 -11.97
CA HIS A 27 -5.77 1.59 -12.64
C HIS A 27 -6.38 0.44 -11.82
N PHE A 28 -6.14 0.36 -10.51
CA PHE A 28 -6.87 -0.60 -9.67
C PHE A 28 -8.31 -0.16 -9.40
N LYS A 29 -9.12 -1.15 -9.04
CA LYS A 29 -10.47 -0.96 -8.47
C LYS A 29 -10.46 -1.45 -7.03
N PRO A 30 -10.02 -0.61 -6.07
CA PRO A 30 -9.91 -1.02 -4.68
C PRO A 30 -11.27 -1.03 -3.97
N SER A 31 -11.47 -2.01 -3.09
CA SER A 31 -12.60 -2.11 -2.17
C SER A 31 -12.09 -2.17 -0.75
N HIS A 32 -12.51 -1.22 0.09
CA HIS A 32 -12.17 -1.19 1.51
C HIS A 32 -13.17 -2.02 2.32
N GLU A 33 -12.63 -2.85 3.20
CA GLU A 33 -13.35 -3.66 4.18
C GLU A 33 -12.79 -3.35 5.58
N SER A 34 -13.59 -2.66 6.41
CA SER A 34 -13.19 -2.31 7.78
C SER A 34 -13.62 -3.39 8.77
N LYS A 35 -12.68 -3.88 9.59
CA LYS A 35 -12.93 -4.86 10.65
C LYS A 35 -12.43 -4.33 12.00
N VAL A 36 -12.94 -4.91 13.08
CA VAL A 36 -12.54 -4.56 14.46
C VAL A 36 -11.04 -4.74 14.72
N TRP A 37 -10.38 -5.60 13.95
CA TRP A 37 -8.97 -5.97 14.09
C TRP A 37 -8.07 -5.45 12.96
N GLY A 38 -8.60 -4.63 12.04
CA GLY A 38 -7.82 -4.02 10.96
C GLY A 38 -8.65 -3.63 9.73
N ASP A 39 -8.06 -2.81 8.87
CA ASP A 39 -8.66 -2.37 7.61
C ASP A 39 -8.03 -3.09 6.42
N TRP A 40 -8.85 -3.66 5.55
CA TRP A 40 -8.39 -4.45 4.41
C TRP A 40 -8.76 -3.75 3.10
N ILE A 41 -7.87 -3.77 2.12
CA ILE A 41 -8.13 -3.30 0.77
C ILE A 41 -7.93 -4.45 -0.20
N HIS A 42 -9.01 -4.80 -0.90
CA HIS A 42 -9.04 -5.80 -1.95
C HIS A 42 -8.94 -5.12 -3.31
N LEU A 43 -8.15 -5.68 -4.23
CA LEU A 43 -7.99 -5.16 -5.59
C LEU A 43 -8.66 -6.10 -6.58
N TYR A 44 -9.68 -5.61 -7.29
CA TYR A 44 -10.39 -6.47 -8.26
C TYR A 44 -9.45 -6.97 -9.36
N GLY A 45 -9.41 -8.30 -9.56
CA GLY A 45 -8.57 -8.94 -10.56
C GLY A 45 -7.16 -9.28 -10.09
N CYS A 46 -6.82 -8.95 -8.84
CA CYS A 46 -5.58 -9.36 -8.19
C CYS A 46 -5.90 -10.27 -7.00
N ARG A 47 -4.97 -11.16 -6.67
CA ARG A 47 -5.03 -12.00 -5.46
C ARG A 47 -4.36 -11.33 -4.26
N SER A 48 -3.57 -10.30 -4.52
CA SER A 48 -2.92 -9.52 -3.46
C SER A 48 -3.94 -8.77 -2.59
N VAL A 49 -3.68 -8.74 -1.28
CA VAL A 49 -4.50 -8.07 -0.26
C VAL A 49 -3.64 -7.09 0.50
N ILE A 50 -4.16 -5.90 0.79
CA ILE A 50 -3.45 -4.88 1.55
C ILE A 50 -4.13 -4.74 2.92
N CYS A 51 -3.41 -5.08 3.98
CA CYS A 51 -3.81 -4.85 5.36
C CYS A 51 -3.26 -3.50 5.81
N ILE A 52 -4.11 -2.57 6.25
CA ILE A 52 -3.72 -1.24 6.70
C ILE A 52 -4.03 -1.06 8.18
N GLU A 53 -3.04 -0.54 8.90
CA GLU A 53 -3.17 -0.14 10.29
C GLU A 53 -3.55 1.34 10.36
N CYS A 54 -4.82 1.58 10.65
CA CYS A 54 -5.36 2.92 10.85
C CYS A 54 -5.86 3.08 12.29
N THR A 55 -5.59 4.24 12.89
CA THR A 55 -6.14 4.63 14.20
C THR A 55 -6.77 6.00 14.04
N SER A 56 -8.05 6.15 14.40
CA SER A 56 -8.76 7.43 14.28
C SER A 56 -8.73 8.05 12.87
N GLY A 57 -8.74 7.20 11.82
CA GLY A 57 -8.76 7.64 10.42
C GLY A 57 -7.40 7.99 9.81
N ILE A 58 -6.31 7.89 10.59
CA ILE A 58 -4.94 8.08 10.10
C ILE A 58 -4.19 6.75 10.06
N CYS A 59 -3.46 6.53 8.97
CA CYS A 59 -2.80 5.28 8.64
C CYS A 59 -1.30 5.53 8.46
N ARG A 60 -0.46 4.66 9.01
CA ARG A 60 1.01 4.79 8.94
C ARG A 60 1.74 3.50 8.66
N ALA A 61 1.07 2.36 8.76
CA ALA A 61 1.66 1.06 8.50
C ALA A 61 0.68 0.23 7.67
N ALA A 62 1.24 -0.61 6.80
CA ALA A 62 0.48 -1.53 5.99
C ALA A 62 1.34 -2.75 5.66
N THR A 63 0.67 -3.87 5.43
CA THR A 63 1.28 -5.09 4.91
C THR A 63 0.56 -5.47 3.62
N ILE A 64 1.33 -5.64 2.55
CA ILE A 64 0.84 -6.19 1.29
C ILE A 64 1.13 -7.69 1.33
N GLU A 65 0.07 -8.49 1.33
CA GLU A 65 0.16 -9.93 1.11
C GLU A 65 0.02 -10.20 -0.38
N HIS A 66 1.10 -10.63 -1.02
CA HIS A 66 1.13 -10.87 -2.47
C HIS A 66 0.48 -12.20 -2.82
N GLY A 67 -0.40 -12.16 -3.81
CA GLY A 67 -0.99 -13.37 -4.37
C GLY A 67 0.06 -14.29 -5.00
N GLU A 68 -0.15 -15.61 -4.89
CA GLU A 68 0.72 -16.59 -5.55
C GLU A 68 0.82 -16.30 -7.06
N GLY A 69 2.05 -16.09 -7.53
CA GLY A 69 2.36 -15.78 -8.94
C GLY A 69 2.31 -14.28 -9.31
N GLU A 70 2.04 -13.38 -8.36
CA GLU A 70 2.03 -11.92 -8.58
C GLU A 70 3.31 -11.22 -8.09
N GLU A 71 4.17 -11.93 -7.37
CA GLU A 71 5.25 -11.41 -6.51
C GLU A 71 6.29 -10.51 -7.22
N GLU A 72 6.49 -10.68 -8.52
CA GLU A 72 7.42 -9.88 -9.35
C GLU A 72 6.72 -9.23 -10.55
N GLY A 73 5.39 -9.20 -10.54
CA GLY A 73 4.57 -8.74 -11.67
C GLY A 73 4.16 -7.27 -11.61
N GLU A 74 3.56 -6.81 -12.71
CA GLU A 74 2.94 -5.48 -12.86
C GLU A 74 2.00 -5.07 -11.70
N PRO A 75 1.19 -5.96 -11.10
CA PRO A 75 0.33 -5.58 -9.98
C PRO A 75 1.14 -5.10 -8.76
N VAL A 76 2.22 -5.79 -8.42
CA VAL A 76 3.05 -5.44 -7.25
C VAL A 76 3.75 -4.10 -7.47
N ALA A 77 4.36 -3.91 -8.65
CA ALA A 77 5.00 -2.65 -9.00
C ALA A 77 4.01 -1.48 -8.94
N SER A 78 2.80 -1.66 -9.46
CA SER A 78 1.75 -0.62 -9.44
C SER A 78 1.26 -0.31 -8.03
N ILE A 79 1.10 -1.32 -7.15
CA ILE A 79 0.73 -1.12 -5.75
C ILE A 79 1.82 -0.30 -5.05
N LEU A 80 3.08 -0.70 -5.17
CA LEU A 80 4.20 0.01 -4.57
C LEU A 80 4.30 1.45 -5.10
N GLN A 81 4.03 1.67 -6.39
CA GLN A 81 3.96 3.01 -6.98
C GLN A 81 2.89 3.89 -6.34
N ALA A 82 1.69 3.35 -6.12
CA ALA A 82 0.61 4.08 -5.45
C ALA A 82 1.01 4.52 -4.05
N PHE A 83 1.61 3.63 -3.26
CA PHE A 83 2.10 3.93 -1.91
C PHE A 83 3.29 4.91 -1.92
N GLY A 84 4.23 4.75 -2.84
CA GLY A 84 5.36 5.67 -3.01
C GLY A 84 4.92 7.09 -3.35
N SER A 85 3.85 7.25 -4.15
CA SER A 85 3.28 8.56 -4.46
C SER A 85 2.69 9.30 -3.24
N LEU A 86 2.39 8.56 -2.16
CA LEU A 86 1.91 9.09 -0.88
C LEU A 86 3.04 9.27 0.15
N GLY A 87 4.29 9.02 -0.22
CA GLY A 87 5.44 9.14 0.68
C GLY A 87 5.67 7.91 1.57
N TRP A 88 5.06 6.77 1.25
CA TRP A 88 5.32 5.53 1.98
C TRP A 88 6.65 4.91 1.57
N TYR A 89 7.23 4.17 2.51
CA TYR A 89 8.50 3.46 2.39
C TYR A 89 8.24 1.97 2.59
N GLY A 90 9.04 1.13 1.92
CA GLY A 90 9.11 -0.27 2.25
C GLY A 90 10.02 -0.51 3.45
N ILE A 91 9.80 -1.60 4.17
CA ILE A 91 10.67 -2.06 5.26
C ILE A 91 11.18 -3.47 4.92
N ASP A 92 12.48 -3.67 5.09
CA ASP A 92 13.13 -4.97 5.06
C ASP A 92 14.15 -5.12 6.22
N ASP A 93 14.97 -6.17 6.18
CA ASP A 93 16.00 -6.47 7.18
C ASP A 93 17.09 -5.38 7.30
N HIS A 94 17.20 -4.47 6.33
CA HIS A 94 18.13 -3.34 6.29
C HIS A 94 17.48 -2.02 6.70
N GLY A 95 16.16 -1.98 6.90
CA GLY A 95 15.40 -0.83 7.36
C GLY A 95 14.47 -0.26 6.29
N GLU A 96 14.25 1.05 6.35
CA GLU A 96 13.33 1.75 5.44
C GLU A 96 13.99 2.01 4.08
N TYR A 97 13.30 1.70 2.97
CA TYR A 97 13.73 2.02 1.61
C TYR A 97 12.63 2.77 0.84
N PRO A 98 13.00 3.72 -0.02
CA PRO A 98 12.01 4.49 -0.79
C PRO A 98 11.30 3.58 -1.78
N LEU A 99 9.98 3.73 -1.88
CA LEU A 99 9.21 3.16 -2.98
C LEU A 99 9.31 4.07 -4.19
N ASP A 100 9.26 3.48 -5.39
CA ASP A 100 9.18 4.27 -6.60
C ASP A 100 7.89 5.09 -6.58
N SER A 101 7.98 6.40 -6.82
CA SER A 101 6.80 7.28 -6.89
C SER A 101 6.23 7.37 -8.30
N GLY A 102 6.90 6.76 -9.29
CA GLY A 102 6.54 6.87 -10.70
C GLY A 102 6.68 8.29 -11.26
N ALA A 103 7.37 9.20 -10.55
CA ALA A 103 7.71 10.53 -11.03
C ALA A 103 8.87 10.43 -12.05
N GLY A 104 8.57 9.84 -13.22
CA GLY A 104 9.54 9.55 -14.26
C GLY A 104 8.93 9.51 -15.66
N ASN A 105 8.32 10.61 -16.09
CA ASN A 105 8.52 11.26 -17.42
C ASN A 105 7.68 12.53 -17.55
#